data_AF-A0A948VXK7-F1
#
_entry.id   AF-A0A948VXK7-F1
#
_cell.length_a   1.000
_cell.length_b   1.000
_cell.length_c   1.000
_cell.angle_alpha   90.00
_cell.angle_beta   90.00
_cell.angle_gamma   90.00
#
_symmetry.space_group_name_H-M   'P 1'
#
loop_
_entity.id
_entity.type
_entity.pdbx_description
1 polymer ?
#
loop_
_entity_poly.entity_id
_entity_poly.type
_entity_poly.pdbx_seq_one_letter_code
_entity_poly.pdbx_strand_id
1 'polypeptide(L)'
;MEERLQKIMAHAGLGSRRNCEELIIAGRVRVNGEVAGIGQKVNSQVDKITVDGRLIKPAEQKIYIALHKPRYVLSTVEAEAG
;
A
#
# COMPACT_ATOMS: atom_id res chain seq x y z
N MET A 1 5.89 -6.48 8.97
CA MET A 1 5.54 -5.64 10.14
C MET A 1 4.03 -5.60 10.21
N GLU A 2 3.44 -5.85 11.38
CA GLU A 2 1.99 -5.76 11.53
C GLU A 2 1.54 -4.30 11.59
N GLU A 3 0.51 -3.98 10.82
CA GLU A 3 -0.09 -2.65 10.80
C GLU A 3 -1.61 -2.74 10.79
N ARG A 4 -2.28 -1.69 11.25
CA ARG A 4 -3.75 -1.63 11.27
C ARG A 4 -4.29 -1.71 9.85
N LEU A 5 -5.27 -2.59 9.62
CA LEU A 5 -5.87 -2.85 8.32
C LEU A 5 -6.35 -1.57 7.62
N GLN A 6 -7.04 -0.67 8.32
CA GLN A 6 -7.50 0.60 7.76
C GLN A 6 -6.37 1.55 7.34
N LYS A 7 -5.19 1.43 7.95
CA LYS A 7 -4.00 2.21 7.55
C LYS A 7 -3.41 1.62 6.27
N ILE A 8 -3.29 0.30 6.17
CA ILE A 8 -2.81 -0.39 4.96
C ILE A 8 -3.74 -0.09 3.78
N MET A 9 -5.05 -0.19 3.97
CA MET A 9 -6.06 0.11 2.94
C MET A 9 -5.98 1.57 2.47
N ALA A 10 -5.82 2.51 3.40
CA ALA A 10 -5.65 3.92 3.06
C ALA A 10 -4.35 4.17 2.27
N HIS A 11 -3.25 3.50 2.65
CA HIS A 11 -1.99 3.56 1.89
C HIS A 11 -2.12 2.93 0.50
N ALA A 12 -2.95 1.90 0.33
CA ALA A 12 -3.26 1.28 -0.95
C ALA A 12 -4.19 2.14 -1.84
N GLY A 13 -4.58 3.34 -1.39
CA GLY A 13 -5.38 4.28 -2.18
C GLY A 13 -6.90 4.01 -2.16
N LEU A 14 -7.40 3.14 -1.27
CA LEU A 14 -8.83 2.84 -1.16
C LEU A 14 -9.67 3.99 -0.56
N GLY A 15 -9.03 5.00 0.02
CA GLY A 15 -9.69 6.17 0.60
C GLY A 15 -9.07 6.59 1.92
N SER A 16 -9.80 7.40 2.69
CA SER A 16 -9.37 7.79 4.04
C SER A 16 -9.38 6.59 5.00
N ARG A 17 -8.66 6.69 6.12
CA ARG A 17 -8.71 5.64 7.16
C ARG A 17 -10.14 5.38 7.66
N ARG A 18 -10.99 6.42 7.73
CA ARG A 18 -12.41 6.31 8.15
C ARG A 18 -13.26 5.57 7.12
N ASN A 19 -13.12 5.92 5.84
CA ASN A 19 -13.80 5.19 4.76
C ASN A 19 -13.38 3.71 4.75
N CYS A 20 -12.11 3.42 5.03
CA CYS A 20 -11.64 2.04 5.13
C CYS A 20 -12.28 1.31 6.32
N GLU A 21 -12.50 1.96 7.46
CA GLU A 21 -13.24 1.37 8.59
C GLU A 21 -14.70 1.07 8.22
N GLU A 22 -15.38 1.96 7.50
CA GLU A 22 -16.74 1.70 7.00
C GLU A 22 -16.81 0.47 6.10
N LEU A 23 -15.83 0.29 5.20
CA LEU A 23 -15.73 -0.90 4.35
C LEU A 23 -15.53 -2.19 5.16
N ILE A 24 -14.76 -2.11 6.25
CA ILE A 24 -14.53 -3.23 7.16
C ILE A 24 -15.84 -3.56 7.92
N ILE A 25 -16.53 -2.55 8.47
CA ILE A 25 -17.84 -2.73 9.15
C ILE A 25 -18.85 -3.36 8.20
N ALA A 26 -18.87 -2.93 6.94
CA ALA A 26 -19.76 -3.46 5.92
C ALA A 26 -19.43 -4.91 5.50
N GLY A 27 -18.39 -5.53 6.05
CA GLY A 27 -17.98 -6.90 5.72
C GLY A 27 -17.42 -7.06 4.31
N ARG A 28 -17.04 -5.95 3.65
CA ARG A 28 -16.54 -5.93 2.27
C ARG A 28 -15.06 -6.27 2.17
N VAL A 29 -14.36 -6.27 3.30
CA VAL A 29 -12.92 -6.53 3.40
C VAL A 29 -12.70 -7.94 3.93
N ARG A 30 -11.81 -8.67 3.26
CA ARG A 30 -11.40 -10.01 3.65
C ARG A 30 -9.88 -10.11 3.78
N VAL A 31 -9.43 -10.77 4.84
CA VAL A 31 -8.02 -11.08 5.10
C VAL A 31 -7.88 -12.59 5.03
N ASN A 32 -7.04 -13.09 4.14
CA ASN A 32 -6.82 -14.53 3.91
C ASN A 32 -8.12 -15.32 3.65
N GLY A 33 -9.17 -14.67 3.14
CA GLY A 33 -10.47 -15.27 2.83
C GLY A 33 -11.53 -15.08 3.91
N GLU A 34 -11.17 -14.63 5.11
CA GLU A 34 -12.09 -14.38 6.22
C GLU A 34 -12.50 -12.91 6.31
N VAL A 35 -13.72 -12.64 6.76
CA VAL A 35 -14.23 -11.26 6.92
C VAL A 35 -13.41 -10.55 8.00
N ALA A 36 -12.89 -9.37 7.66
CA ALA A 36 -12.03 -8.61 8.57
C ALA A 36 -12.83 -7.84 9.62
N GLY A 37 -12.23 -7.65 10.80
CA GLY A 37 -12.79 -6.86 11.90
C GLY A 37 -12.18 -5.46 12.03
N ILE A 38 -12.93 -4.53 12.64
CA ILE A 38 -12.38 -3.21 12.99
C ILE A 38 -11.16 -3.36 13.89
N GLY A 39 -10.10 -2.60 13.60
CA GLY A 39 -8.89 -2.57 14.42
C GLY A 39 -7.99 -3.78 14.26
N GLN A 40 -8.35 -4.73 13.39
CA GLN A 40 -7.50 -5.87 13.06
C GLN A 40 -6.13 -5.39 12.55
N LYS A 41 -5.09 -6.00 13.10
CA LYS A 41 -3.73 -5.84 12.61
C LYS A 41 -3.44 -6.97 11.63
N VAL A 42 -2.82 -6.63 10.52
CA VAL A 42 -2.43 -7.59 9.49
C VAL A 42 -1.03 -7.27 8.99
N ASN A 43 -0.33 -8.30 8.54
CA ASN A 43 0.98 -8.18 7.95
C ASN A 43 0.84 -8.06 6.44
N SER A 44 1.00 -6.84 5.91
CA SER A 44 0.85 -6.55 4.48
C SER A 44 1.80 -7.31 3.55
N GLN A 45 2.88 -7.92 4.08
CA GLN A 45 3.81 -8.73 3.29
C GLN A 45 3.43 -10.20 3.18
N VAL A 46 2.58 -10.69 4.08
CA VAL A 46 2.24 -12.13 4.18
C VAL A 46 0.76 -12.35 3.93
N ASP A 47 -0.08 -11.48 4.48
CA ASP A 47 -1.54 -11.61 4.42
C ASP A 47 -2.10 -11.10 3.09
N LYS A 48 -3.03 -11.86 2.52
CA LYS A 48 -3.81 -11.44 1.36
C LYS A 48 -5.01 -10.62 1.82
N ILE A 49 -5.00 -9.33 1.49
CA ILE A 49 -6.11 -8.43 1.75
C ILE A 49 -6.90 -8.25 0.46
N THR A 50 -8.20 -8.53 0.52
CA THR A 50 -9.13 -8.38 -0.61
C THR A 50 -10.28 -7.48 -0.20
N VAL A 51 -10.72 -6.61 -1.11
CA VAL A 51 -11.90 -5.77 -0.96
C VAL A 51 -12.83 -6.05 -2.12
N ASP A 52 -14.06 -6.47 -1.83
CA ASP A 52 -15.04 -6.91 -2.84
C ASP A 52 -14.48 -7.96 -3.83
N GLY A 53 -13.64 -8.87 -3.33
CA GLY A 53 -12.98 -9.90 -4.14
C GLY A 53 -11.78 -9.41 -4.95
N ARG A 54 -11.43 -8.13 -4.92
CA ARG A 54 -10.21 -7.60 -5.55
C ARG A 54 -9.06 -7.56 -4.57
N LEU A 55 -7.94 -8.17 -4.95
CA LEU A 55 -6.70 -8.11 -4.16
C LEU A 55 -6.15 -6.69 -4.17
N ILE A 56 -5.97 -6.10 -2.99
CA ILE A 56 -5.26 -4.83 -2.88
C ILE A 56 -3.78 -5.09 -2.69
N LYS A 57 -2.98 -4.49 -3.57
CA LYS A 57 -1.52 -4.49 -3.42
C LYS A 57 -1.16 -3.51 -2.31
N PRO A 58 -0.31 -3.89 -1.35
CA PRO A 58 0.25 -2.93 -0.42
C PRO A 58 1.01 -1.85 -1.20
N ALA A 59 1.00 -0.62 -0.68
CA ALA A 59 1.74 0.47 -1.28
C ALA A 59 3.20 0.09 -1.49
N GLU A 60 3.74 0.37 -2.67
CA GLU A 60 5.14 0.11 -2.99
C GLU A 60 6.06 0.75 -1.94
N GLN A 61 7.13 0.04 -1.58
CA GLN A 61 8.16 0.59 -0.71
C GLN A 61 8.75 1.84 -1.37
N LYS A 62 8.54 2.99 -0.73
CA LYS A 62 9.12 4.25 -1.19
C LYS A 62 10.63 4.20 -0.98
N ILE A 63 11.38 4.35 -2.07
CA ILE A 63 12.83 4.50 -2.04
C ILE A 63 13.13 6.00 -2.03
N TYR A 64 13.80 6.47 -0.98
CA TYR A 64 14.23 7.86 -0.85
C TYR A 64 15.73 7.94 -1.04
N ILE A 65 16.18 8.75 -2.00
CA ILE A 65 17.60 8.94 -2.31
C ILE A 65 17.92 10.43 -2.20
N ALA A 66 18.94 10.77 -1.41
CA ALA A 66 19.53 12.10 -1.40
C ALA A 66 20.80 12.06 -2.28
N LEU A 67 20.79 12.82 -3.37
CA LEU A 67 21.90 12.88 -4.32
C LEU A 67 22.49 14.30 -4.31
N HIS A 68 23.76 14.42 -3.91
CA HIS A 68 24.53 15.62 -4.21
C HIS A 68 24.95 15.57 -5.68
N LYS A 69 24.11 16.13 -6.55
CA LYS A 69 24.29 16.04 -7.99
C LYS A 69 25.59 16.74 -8.43
N PRO A 70 26.58 16.02 -9.00
CA PRO A 70 27.84 16.62 -9.43
C PRO A 70 27.65 17.51 -10.67
N ARG A 71 28.62 18.42 -10.91
CA ARG A 71 28.70 19.12 -12.20
C ARG A 71 28.85 18.13 -13.35
N TYR A 72 28.23 18.44 -14.49
CA TYR A 72 28.20 17.62 -15.72
C TYR A 72 27.41 16.31 -15.66
N VAL A 73 26.57 16.09 -14.66
CA VAL A 73 25.67 14.93 -14.60
C VAL A 73 24.26 15.31 -15.06
N LEU A 74 23.70 14.55 -16.01
CA LEU A 74 22.30 14.66 -16.41
C LEU A 74 21.46 13.62 -15.69
N SER A 75 20.26 14.00 -15.25
CA SER A 75 19.29 13.08 -14.67
C SER A 75 18.27 12.73 -15.75
N THR A 76 18.52 11.63 -16.45
CA THR A 76 17.68 11.14 -17.54
C THR A 76 17.41 9.65 -17.36
N VAL A 77 16.30 9.18 -17.91
CA VAL A 77 15.94 7.76 -17.96
C VAL A 77 16.49 7.07 -19.22
N GLU A 78 17.07 7.83 -20.15
CA GLU A 78 17.59 7.35 -21.43
C GLU A 78 19.12 7.49 -21.49
N ALA A 79 19.80 6.51 -22.07
CA ALA A 79 21.22 6.62 -22.39
C ALA A 79 21.38 7.28 -23.76
N GLU A 80 22.07 8.42 -23.85
CA GLU A 80 22.48 8.96 -25.15
C GLU A 80 23.47 7.99 -25.80
N ALA A 81 23.14 7.49 -26.99
CA ALA A 81 24.09 6.80 -27.85
C ALA A 81 25.00 7.85 -28.50
N GLY A 82 26.31 7.71 -28.28
CA GLY A 82 27.34 8.60 -28.83
C GLY A 82 27.53 8.48 -30.33
#